data_AF-A0A7Z8KQ82-F1
#
_entry.id   AF-A0A7Z8KQ82-F1
#
_cell.length_a   1.000
_cell.length_b   1.000
_cell.length_c   1.000
_cell.angle_alpha   90.00
_cell.angle_beta   90.00
_cell.angle_gamma   90.00
#
_symmetry.space_group_name_H-M   'P 1'
#
loop_
_entity.id
_entity.type
_entity.pdbx_description
1 polymer ?
#
loop_
_entity_poly.entity_id
_entity_poly.type
_entity_poly.pdbx_seq_one_letter_code
_entity_poly.pdbx_strand_id
1 'polypeptide(L)'
;MKEITGKLLLIFVVSFLMLIPASASDVTYQLRSSVYDNTDSSIKSGDFYWDANSFSGFWYQIKPGLSSEVLYFHNSANSSSTFQLGDKVVEDDLYYVSKPQLKTRKIGGSDDAATYIVDDVDLEKYYLMGFFGSMYLAMPENPSVLSDGCKPDKIAKILMEQKSEDKKQMFTGEEWKLAGGWSLVAQQIDVEGNKVWVELKKNGETIDSDVISAEVNLTRPQRTYLYKDSDDYPVFYCYVDSIFMGQTDEFVVFKYAFLRGDITCIESGGTYGAFDVTGFEVPAVMNGTNYAGSGSGTVLNTGDAALVMSSNNDITLDPDKIIDLYGNMYLKTENTKGSCLKMTLWKTCTITVADSVASEKDTEEDTIEDEAEDVAVIDMAAKESETSSFTSKENIDSATSEKESTSDVESSMKLPRFGLLVGALGIIAVLVFRKRI
;
A
#
# COMPACT_ATOMS: atom_id res chain seq x y z
N MET A 1 12.79 86.52 -15.53
CA MET A 1 11.69 87.17 -14.79
C MET A 1 10.74 86.08 -14.29
N LYS A 2 10.60 85.95 -12.97
CA LYS A 2 9.64 85.13 -12.18
C LYS A 2 9.73 83.60 -12.37
N GLU A 3 10.36 82.83 -11.48
CA GLU A 3 9.99 82.41 -10.11
C GLU A 3 8.60 81.75 -9.94
N ILE A 4 8.58 80.73 -9.06
CA ILE A 4 7.47 80.10 -8.30
C ILE A 4 6.81 78.89 -9.00
N THR A 5 6.60 77.68 -8.43
CA THR A 5 6.99 76.96 -7.20
C THR A 5 6.54 75.50 -7.37
N GLY A 6 7.37 74.58 -6.86
CA GLY A 6 7.11 73.20 -6.41
C GLY A 6 5.87 72.39 -6.84
N LYS A 7 6.12 71.15 -7.28
CA LYS A 7 5.77 69.95 -6.49
C LYS A 7 6.45 68.70 -7.07
N LEU A 8 7.08 67.99 -6.14
CA LEU A 8 7.57 66.61 -6.20
C LEU A 8 6.49 65.65 -6.73
N LEU A 9 6.79 64.86 -7.77
CA LEU A 9 6.25 63.51 -7.88
C LEU A 9 7.19 62.62 -8.69
N LEU A 10 7.80 61.71 -7.94
CA LEU A 10 8.59 60.58 -8.38
C LEU A 10 7.70 59.64 -9.21
N ILE A 11 8.03 59.38 -10.48
CA ILE A 11 7.42 58.31 -11.27
C ILE A 11 8.54 57.32 -11.61
N PHE A 12 8.76 56.37 -10.70
CA PHE A 12 9.43 55.11 -11.00
C PHE A 12 8.31 54.09 -11.26
N VAL A 13 7.98 53.84 -12.52
CA VAL A 13 7.10 52.73 -12.90
C VAL A 13 7.93 51.45 -12.80
N VAL A 14 7.96 50.85 -11.61
CA VAL A 14 8.38 49.45 -11.46
C VAL A 14 7.16 48.61 -11.77
N SER A 15 7.16 48.01 -12.96
CA SER A 15 6.24 46.96 -13.36
C SER A 15 6.46 45.76 -12.47
N PHE A 16 5.70 45.66 -11.37
CA PHE A 16 5.56 44.41 -10.62
C PHE A 16 4.66 43.49 -11.46
N LEU A 17 5.25 42.70 -12.36
CA LEU A 17 4.63 41.47 -12.78
C LEU A 17 4.62 40.58 -11.52
N MET A 18 3.50 40.56 -10.81
CA MET A 18 3.23 39.51 -9.83
C MET A 18 3.15 38.21 -10.63
N LEU A 19 4.26 37.44 -10.68
CA LEU A 19 4.16 36.01 -10.90
C LEU A 19 3.39 35.47 -9.69
N ILE A 20 2.08 35.28 -9.88
CA ILE A 20 1.31 34.42 -8.98
C ILE A 20 1.85 33.02 -9.28
N PRO A 21 2.52 32.33 -8.32
CA PRO A 21 2.80 30.92 -8.52
C PRO A 21 1.44 30.23 -8.73
N ALA A 22 1.30 29.53 -9.85
CA ALA A 22 0.18 28.64 -10.06
C ALA A 22 0.31 27.54 -9.00
N SER A 23 -0.32 27.72 -7.85
CA SER A 23 -0.51 26.61 -6.90
C SER A 23 -1.32 25.56 -7.65
N ALA A 24 -0.74 24.38 -7.85
CA ALA A 24 -1.46 23.26 -8.40
C ALA A 24 -2.56 22.89 -7.38
N SER A 25 -3.79 23.35 -7.63
CA SER A 25 -4.91 23.03 -6.76
C SER A 25 -5.21 21.55 -6.85
N ASP A 26 -5.41 20.90 -5.70
CA ASP A 26 -5.94 19.55 -5.60
C ASP A 26 -7.15 19.36 -6.55
N VAL A 27 -7.09 18.34 -7.40
CA VAL A 27 -8.18 18.04 -8.32
C VAL A 27 -9.08 17.00 -7.68
N THR A 28 -10.34 17.37 -7.45
CA THR A 28 -11.35 16.48 -6.86
C THR A 28 -12.29 15.95 -7.93
N TYR A 29 -12.54 14.64 -7.93
CA TYR A 29 -13.46 13.95 -8.83
C TYR A 29 -14.47 13.11 -8.05
N GLN A 30 -15.63 12.87 -8.67
CA GLN A 30 -16.71 12.11 -8.09
C GLN A 30 -17.01 10.89 -8.95
N LEU A 31 -16.91 9.72 -8.33
CA LEU A 31 -17.32 8.44 -8.91
C LEU A 31 -18.75 8.15 -8.43
N ARG A 32 -19.57 7.57 -9.30
CA ARG A 32 -20.97 7.21 -8.98
C ARG A 32 -21.28 5.80 -9.44
N SER A 33 -22.19 5.15 -8.73
CA SER A 33 -22.71 3.84 -9.08
C SER A 33 -23.73 3.89 -10.22
N SER A 34 -24.17 2.72 -10.66
CA SER A 34 -25.49 2.55 -11.28
C SER A 34 -26.59 3.01 -10.33
N VAL A 35 -27.71 3.44 -10.90
CA VAL A 35 -28.87 3.90 -10.13
C VAL A 35 -29.64 2.70 -9.61
N TYR A 36 -29.92 2.66 -8.32
CA TYR A 36 -31.01 1.84 -7.79
C TYR A 36 -32.31 2.55 -8.12
N ASP A 37 -33.19 1.91 -8.87
CA ASP A 37 -34.53 2.41 -9.21
C ASP A 37 -35.54 1.32 -8.86
N ASN A 38 -36.33 1.53 -7.81
CA ASN A 38 -37.28 0.52 -7.34
C ASN A 38 -38.46 0.28 -8.31
N THR A 39 -38.57 1.06 -9.38
CA THR A 39 -39.53 0.88 -10.46
C THR A 39 -38.98 0.08 -11.64
N ASP A 40 -37.68 -0.19 -11.67
CA ASP A 40 -37.04 -1.05 -12.66
C ASP A 40 -37.42 -2.51 -12.40
N SER A 41 -38.06 -3.16 -13.37
CA SER A 41 -38.53 -4.54 -13.26
C SER A 41 -37.41 -5.58 -13.20
N SER A 42 -36.16 -5.19 -13.48
CA SER A 42 -34.98 -6.04 -13.31
C SER A 42 -34.48 -6.11 -11.87
N ILE A 43 -34.86 -5.14 -11.03
CA ILE A 43 -34.55 -5.14 -9.61
C ILE A 43 -35.50 -6.10 -8.90
N LYS A 44 -34.93 -7.07 -8.19
CA LYS A 44 -35.70 -8.06 -7.43
C LYS A 44 -36.20 -7.45 -6.11
N SER A 45 -37.36 -7.90 -5.64
CA SER A 45 -37.79 -7.65 -4.26
C SER A 45 -36.79 -8.25 -3.26
N GLY A 46 -36.73 -7.67 -2.07
CA GLY A 46 -35.84 -8.08 -1.00
C GLY A 46 -34.55 -7.30 -0.97
N ASP A 47 -33.44 -7.99 -0.72
CA ASP A 47 -32.13 -7.41 -0.52
C ASP A 47 -31.54 -6.84 -1.82
N PHE A 48 -30.64 -5.88 -1.67
CA PHE A 48 -29.96 -5.20 -2.76
C PHE A 48 -28.49 -4.97 -2.41
N TYR A 49 -27.60 -4.92 -3.40
CA TYR A 49 -26.22 -4.53 -3.13
C TYR A 49 -25.57 -3.84 -4.33
N TRP A 50 -24.55 -3.03 -4.03
CA TRP A 50 -23.55 -2.59 -4.99
C TRP A 50 -22.24 -3.35 -4.78
N ASP A 51 -21.55 -3.58 -5.88
CA ASP A 51 -20.25 -4.23 -6.01
C ASP A 51 -19.41 -3.48 -7.07
N ALA A 52 -18.22 -3.98 -7.41
CA ALA A 52 -17.39 -3.29 -8.39
C ALA A 52 -17.93 -3.30 -9.85
N ASN A 53 -18.93 -4.13 -10.19
CA ASN A 53 -19.61 -4.06 -11.50
C ASN A 53 -20.53 -2.85 -11.57
N SER A 54 -21.12 -2.49 -10.43
CA SER A 54 -22.17 -1.48 -10.33
C SER A 54 -21.66 -0.19 -9.70
N PHE A 55 -20.46 -0.18 -9.11
CA PHE A 55 -19.82 1.01 -8.58
C PHE A 55 -18.29 1.00 -8.80
N SER A 56 -17.82 1.88 -9.71
CA SER A 56 -16.39 2.02 -10.03
C SER A 56 -15.54 2.67 -8.92
N GLY A 57 -16.16 3.10 -7.82
CA GLY A 57 -15.45 3.55 -6.63
C GLY A 57 -14.91 2.41 -5.78
N PHE A 58 -15.37 1.17 -5.99
CA PHE A 58 -14.80 -0.01 -5.35
C PHE A 58 -13.57 -0.54 -6.09
N TRP A 59 -12.67 -1.15 -5.34
CA TRP A 59 -11.46 -1.73 -5.88
C TRP A 59 -11.76 -2.92 -6.82
N TYR A 60 -11.22 -2.83 -8.03
CA TYR A 60 -11.23 -3.90 -9.01
C TYR A 60 -9.88 -3.96 -9.72
N GLN A 61 -9.23 -5.13 -9.69
CA GLN A 61 -7.96 -5.34 -10.40
C GLN A 61 -8.17 -6.15 -11.68
N ILE A 62 -7.94 -5.52 -12.82
CA ILE A 62 -7.89 -6.20 -14.12
C ILE A 62 -6.75 -7.23 -14.11
N LYS A 63 -7.06 -8.46 -14.54
CA LYS A 63 -6.16 -9.63 -14.54
C LYS A 63 -5.52 -9.91 -13.16
N PRO A 64 -6.05 -10.86 -12.38
CA PRO A 64 -6.97 -11.92 -12.78
C PRO A 64 -8.47 -11.58 -12.62
N GLY A 65 -8.83 -10.29 -12.48
CA GLY A 65 -10.22 -9.85 -12.28
C GLY A 65 -10.68 -10.08 -10.84
N LEU A 66 -9.97 -9.44 -9.91
CA LEU A 66 -10.24 -9.53 -8.47
C LEU A 66 -11.01 -8.30 -7.99
N SER A 67 -11.94 -8.50 -7.07
CA SER A 67 -12.56 -7.45 -6.27
C SER A 67 -12.85 -8.02 -4.88
N SER A 68 -13.22 -7.18 -3.92
CA SER A 68 -13.54 -7.65 -2.57
C SER A 68 -14.75 -6.97 -1.94
N GLU A 69 -15.11 -5.77 -2.40
CA GLU A 69 -16.03 -4.88 -1.70
C GLU A 69 -17.48 -5.06 -2.16
N VAL A 70 -18.39 -5.10 -1.19
CA VAL A 70 -19.84 -5.13 -1.38
C VAL A 70 -20.49 -4.19 -0.36
N LEU A 71 -21.38 -3.31 -0.83
CA LEU A 71 -22.31 -2.56 0.03
C LEU A 71 -23.69 -3.21 -0.08
N TYR A 72 -24.11 -3.93 0.95
CA TYR A 72 -25.28 -4.78 0.96
C TYR A 72 -26.38 -4.21 1.87
N PHE A 73 -27.58 -4.07 1.32
CA PHE A 73 -28.79 -3.64 2.01
C PHE A 73 -29.64 -4.88 2.29
N HIS A 74 -29.71 -5.26 3.56
CA HIS A 74 -30.68 -6.23 4.02
C HIS A 74 -32.06 -5.55 4.16
N ASN A 75 -33.08 -6.10 3.51
CA ASN A 75 -34.43 -5.59 3.57
C ASN A 75 -35.25 -6.37 4.60
N SER A 76 -34.89 -6.26 5.88
CA SER A 76 -35.58 -7.01 6.95
C SER A 76 -37.03 -6.54 7.13
N ALA A 77 -37.28 -5.24 7.00
CA ALA A 77 -38.57 -4.62 7.26
C ALA A 77 -39.61 -4.93 6.16
N ASN A 78 -39.18 -5.02 4.90
CA ASN A 78 -40.06 -5.12 3.72
C ASN A 78 -39.58 -6.18 2.72
N SER A 79 -39.13 -7.35 3.19
CA SER A 79 -38.51 -8.42 2.37
C SER A 79 -39.31 -8.91 1.16
N SER A 80 -40.64 -8.66 1.12
CA SER A 80 -41.52 -9.00 -0.01
C SER A 80 -41.62 -7.90 -1.09
N SER A 81 -41.01 -6.74 -0.88
CA SER A 81 -40.96 -5.63 -1.83
C SER A 81 -39.53 -5.09 -2.01
N THR A 82 -39.36 -4.16 -2.94
CA THR A 82 -38.17 -3.32 -3.04
C THR A 82 -38.19 -2.22 -1.98
N PHE A 83 -37.04 -1.60 -1.70
CA PHE A 83 -36.98 -0.39 -0.88
C PHE A 83 -37.72 0.76 -1.57
N GLN A 84 -38.38 1.60 -0.78
CA GLN A 84 -39.18 2.73 -1.25
C GLN A 84 -38.72 4.05 -0.63
N LEU A 85 -39.10 5.16 -1.26
CA LEU A 85 -38.78 6.48 -0.74
C LEU A 85 -39.49 6.68 0.60
N GLY A 86 -38.76 7.12 1.62
CA GLY A 86 -39.22 7.25 2.99
C GLY A 86 -39.11 5.97 3.83
N ASP A 87 -38.69 4.84 3.22
CA ASP A 87 -38.36 3.65 4.00
C ASP A 87 -37.16 3.91 4.91
N LYS A 88 -37.07 3.11 5.96
CA LYS A 88 -35.96 3.07 6.89
C LYS A 88 -35.20 1.77 6.71
N VAL A 89 -33.91 1.88 6.42
CA VAL A 89 -32.95 0.79 6.64
C VAL A 89 -32.62 0.84 8.12
N VAL A 90 -32.98 -0.21 8.86
CA VAL A 90 -32.77 -0.21 10.32
C VAL A 90 -31.28 -0.34 10.64
N GLU A 91 -30.90 0.04 11.85
CA GLU A 91 -29.59 -0.31 12.41
C GLU A 91 -29.28 -1.80 12.15
N ASP A 92 -28.02 -2.09 11.84
CA ASP A 92 -27.54 -3.42 11.42
C ASP A 92 -28.05 -3.98 10.07
N ASP A 93 -28.81 -3.24 9.26
CA ASP A 93 -29.28 -3.72 7.94
C ASP A 93 -28.50 -3.19 6.73
N LEU A 94 -27.61 -2.22 6.90
CA LEU A 94 -26.65 -1.82 5.85
C LEU A 94 -25.27 -2.37 6.18
N TYR A 95 -24.75 -3.25 5.33
CA TYR A 95 -23.45 -3.88 5.51
C TYR A 95 -22.43 -3.36 4.51
N TYR A 96 -21.24 -3.01 4.97
CA TYR A 96 -20.04 -2.95 4.15
C TYR A 96 -19.22 -4.22 4.38
N VAL A 97 -18.94 -4.96 3.32
CA VAL A 97 -18.15 -6.20 3.37
C VAL A 97 -16.93 -6.09 2.47
N SER A 98 -15.78 -6.57 2.94
CA SER A 98 -14.60 -6.75 2.10
C SER A 98 -13.94 -8.11 2.32
N LYS A 99 -13.98 -8.97 1.29
CA LYS A 99 -13.43 -10.33 1.34
C LYS A 99 -12.02 -10.40 0.71
N PRO A 100 -10.96 -10.73 1.46
CA PRO A 100 -9.60 -10.93 0.93
C PRO A 100 -9.56 -11.81 -0.32
N GLN A 101 -8.81 -11.37 -1.33
CA GLN A 101 -8.57 -12.11 -2.56
C GLN A 101 -7.12 -12.54 -2.66
N LEU A 102 -6.89 -13.84 -2.89
CA LEU A 102 -5.56 -14.38 -3.08
C LEU A 102 -5.04 -14.05 -4.48
N LYS A 103 -3.83 -13.51 -4.56
CA LYS A 103 -3.15 -13.14 -5.81
C LYS A 103 -1.73 -13.71 -5.80
N THR A 104 -1.24 -14.14 -6.96
CA THR A 104 0.17 -14.50 -7.15
C THR A 104 1.03 -13.23 -7.28
N ARG A 105 2.09 -13.15 -6.47
CA ARG A 105 3.12 -12.10 -6.53
C ARG A 105 3.90 -12.23 -7.83
N LYS A 106 4.48 -11.11 -8.28
CA LYS A 106 5.34 -11.11 -9.48
C LYS A 106 6.54 -12.04 -9.34
N ILE A 107 7.11 -12.16 -8.13
CA ILE A 107 8.21 -13.07 -7.84
C ILE A 107 7.78 -14.55 -7.93
N GLY A 108 6.57 -14.90 -7.48
CA GLY A 108 6.01 -16.25 -7.54
C GLY A 108 5.60 -16.70 -8.95
N GLY A 109 5.16 -15.77 -9.81
CA GLY A 109 4.73 -16.10 -11.18
C GLY A 109 5.85 -16.47 -12.16
N SER A 110 7.10 -16.58 -11.68
CA SER A 110 8.29 -16.82 -12.51
C SER A 110 8.90 -18.22 -12.33
N ASP A 111 8.27 -19.07 -11.53
CA ASP A 111 8.73 -20.43 -11.22
C ASP A 111 7.66 -21.48 -11.54
N ASP A 112 8.09 -22.64 -12.05
CA ASP A 112 7.27 -23.85 -12.18
C ASP A 112 7.15 -24.62 -10.84
N ALA A 113 7.73 -24.09 -9.76
CA ALA A 113 7.69 -24.68 -8.43
C ALA A 113 6.37 -24.34 -7.72
N ALA A 114 5.81 -25.31 -7.00
CA ALA A 114 4.49 -25.19 -6.38
C ALA A 114 4.39 -24.13 -5.26
N THR A 115 5.51 -23.65 -4.71
CA THR A 115 5.60 -22.63 -3.65
C THR A 115 6.93 -21.88 -3.73
N TYR A 116 6.94 -20.58 -3.37
CA TYR A 116 8.14 -19.74 -3.31
C TYR A 116 8.38 -19.33 -1.84
N ILE A 117 9.08 -20.18 -1.10
CA ILE A 117 9.30 -19.99 0.34
C ILE A 117 10.69 -19.43 0.60
N VAL A 118 10.79 -18.30 1.29
CA VAL A 118 12.04 -17.68 1.76
C VAL A 118 11.93 -17.46 3.26
N ASP A 119 12.85 -18.02 4.05
CA ASP A 119 12.87 -17.91 5.52
C ASP A 119 11.49 -18.14 6.17
N ASP A 120 10.90 -19.28 5.82
CA ASP A 120 9.57 -19.73 6.24
C ASP A 120 8.40 -18.81 5.83
N VAL A 121 8.58 -17.86 4.90
CA VAL A 121 7.50 -17.00 4.37
C VAL A 121 7.14 -17.41 2.94
N ASP A 122 5.84 -17.57 2.67
CA ASP A 122 5.34 -17.76 1.31
C ASP A 122 5.27 -16.43 0.54
N LEU A 123 6.24 -16.22 -0.35
CA LEU A 123 6.29 -15.09 -1.27
C LEU A 123 5.71 -15.44 -2.65
N GLU A 124 5.06 -16.58 -2.83
CA GLU A 124 4.37 -16.89 -4.08
C GLU A 124 3.08 -16.08 -4.18
N LYS A 125 2.32 -15.98 -3.09
CA LYS A 125 0.98 -15.38 -3.07
C LYS A 125 0.81 -14.38 -1.92
N TYR A 126 -0.29 -13.66 -1.96
CA TYR A 126 -0.69 -12.66 -0.96
C TYR A 126 -2.17 -12.35 -1.07
N TYR A 127 -2.73 -11.83 0.02
CA TYR A 127 -4.11 -11.40 0.07
C TYR A 127 -4.23 -9.90 -0.21
N LEU A 128 -5.11 -9.53 -1.12
CA LEU A 128 -5.47 -8.15 -1.41
C LEU A 128 -6.94 -7.90 -1.06
N MET A 129 -7.25 -6.68 -0.65
CA MET A 129 -8.63 -6.22 -0.53
C MET A 129 -8.74 -4.72 -0.78
N GLY A 130 -9.94 -4.29 -1.15
CA GLY A 130 -10.38 -2.92 -1.03
C GLY A 130 -10.80 -2.58 0.40
N PHE A 131 -10.48 -1.37 0.84
CA PHE A 131 -11.01 -0.77 2.06
C PHE A 131 -11.54 0.62 1.72
N PHE A 132 -12.85 0.69 1.51
CA PHE A 132 -13.57 1.87 1.00
C PHE A 132 -12.95 2.40 -0.30
N GLY A 133 -12.71 1.53 -1.27
CA GLY A 133 -12.20 1.82 -2.62
C GLY A 133 -10.68 1.84 -2.76
N SER A 134 -9.93 1.92 -1.66
CA SER A 134 -8.46 1.89 -1.71
C SER A 134 -7.93 0.46 -1.54
N MET A 135 -6.92 0.07 -2.31
CA MET A 135 -6.32 -1.27 -2.23
C MET A 135 -5.33 -1.39 -1.06
N TYR A 136 -5.40 -2.51 -0.34
CA TYR A 136 -4.50 -2.88 0.75
C TYR A 136 -4.06 -4.34 0.63
N LEU A 137 -2.87 -4.64 1.16
CA LEU A 137 -2.45 -5.98 1.54
C LEU A 137 -3.17 -6.37 2.82
N ALA A 138 -3.80 -7.54 2.84
CA ALA A 138 -4.36 -8.14 4.05
C ALA A 138 -3.38 -9.16 4.62
N MET A 139 -3.17 -9.13 5.93
CA MET A 139 -2.17 -9.95 6.59
C MET A 139 -2.82 -11.26 7.06
N PRO A 140 -2.38 -12.43 6.58
CA PRO A 140 -2.83 -13.70 7.13
C PRO A 140 -2.30 -13.88 8.56
N GLU A 141 -2.91 -14.72 9.37
CA GLU A 141 -2.37 -15.04 10.70
C GLU A 141 -0.99 -15.72 10.59
N ASN A 142 -0.81 -16.54 9.56
CA ASN A 142 0.42 -17.27 9.30
C ASN A 142 0.93 -16.98 7.88
N PRO A 143 2.01 -16.17 7.71
CA PRO A 143 2.58 -15.88 6.40
C PRO A 143 3.27 -17.08 5.73
N SER A 144 3.49 -18.18 6.46
CA SER A 144 4.05 -19.43 5.93
C SER A 144 3.01 -20.32 5.24
N VAL A 145 1.73 -20.19 5.59
CA VAL A 145 0.66 -21.11 5.17
C VAL A 145 -0.59 -20.33 4.75
N LEU A 146 -0.56 -19.81 3.53
CA LEU A 146 -1.68 -19.02 2.99
C LEU A 146 -2.95 -19.86 2.75
N SER A 147 -2.87 -21.19 2.73
CA SER A 147 -4.05 -22.06 2.57
C SER A 147 -5.04 -21.97 3.73
N ASP A 148 -4.61 -21.47 4.89
CA ASP A 148 -5.44 -21.37 6.10
C ASP A 148 -6.42 -20.19 6.03
N GLY A 149 -6.31 -19.34 5.01
CA GLY A 149 -7.13 -18.15 4.84
C GLY A 149 -6.46 -16.90 5.42
N CYS A 150 -7.21 -15.79 5.41
CA CYS A 150 -6.75 -14.52 5.96
C CYS A 150 -7.93 -13.86 6.67
N LYS A 151 -7.84 -13.80 8.00
CA LYS A 151 -8.70 -12.93 8.79
C LYS A 151 -8.27 -11.48 8.50
N PRO A 152 -9.18 -10.61 8.03
CA PRO A 152 -8.80 -9.29 7.57
C PRO A 152 -8.82 -8.22 8.66
N ASP A 153 -8.21 -8.51 9.81
CA ASP A 153 -8.08 -7.58 10.95
C ASP A 153 -6.76 -6.80 10.95
N LYS A 154 -5.84 -7.12 10.04
CA LYS A 154 -4.58 -6.40 9.81
C LYS A 154 -4.40 -6.11 8.33
N ILE A 155 -4.19 -4.85 7.98
CA ILE A 155 -3.97 -4.41 6.59
C ILE A 155 -2.77 -3.47 6.47
N ALA A 156 -2.12 -3.41 5.32
CA ALA A 156 -1.08 -2.41 5.03
C ALA A 156 -1.14 -1.92 3.58
N LYS A 157 -0.68 -0.69 3.35
CA LYS A 157 -0.47 -0.16 1.99
C LYS A 157 0.70 -0.89 1.31
N ILE A 158 0.60 -1.07 0.01
CA ILE A 158 1.76 -1.43 -0.83
C ILE A 158 2.43 -0.12 -1.24
N LEU A 159 3.68 0.07 -0.83
CA LEU A 159 4.47 1.26 -1.15
C LEU A 159 5.27 1.06 -2.44
N MET A 160 5.62 -0.18 -2.77
CA MET A 160 6.30 -0.55 -4.00
C MET A 160 6.02 -2.01 -4.36
N GLU A 161 5.79 -2.28 -5.64
CA GLU A 161 5.81 -3.63 -6.23
C GLU A 161 6.35 -3.50 -7.66
N GLN A 162 7.52 -4.08 -7.95
CA GLN A 162 8.07 -4.10 -9.30
C GLN A 162 7.25 -4.99 -10.24
N LYS A 163 7.10 -4.55 -11.49
CA LYS A 163 6.61 -5.38 -12.59
C LYS A 163 7.65 -6.45 -12.94
N SER A 164 7.25 -7.43 -13.75
CA SER A 164 8.11 -8.61 -14.03
C SER A 164 9.31 -8.27 -14.92
N GLU A 165 9.17 -7.23 -15.73
CA GLU A 165 10.17 -6.69 -16.65
C GLU A 165 11.13 -5.69 -15.96
N ASP A 166 10.73 -5.12 -14.83
CA ASP A 166 11.51 -4.13 -14.11
C ASP A 166 12.84 -4.72 -13.61
N LYS A 167 13.88 -3.89 -13.69
CA LYS A 167 15.21 -4.18 -13.19
C LYS A 167 15.77 -2.95 -12.50
N LYS A 168 16.45 -3.16 -11.37
CA LYS A 168 17.23 -2.12 -10.71
C LYS A 168 18.70 -2.53 -10.73
N GLN A 169 19.51 -1.83 -11.53
CA GLN A 169 20.96 -1.92 -11.46
C GLN A 169 21.48 -1.00 -10.34
N MET A 170 22.43 -1.49 -9.56
CA MET A 170 23.13 -0.72 -8.52
C MET A 170 24.62 -0.99 -8.56
N PHE A 171 25.43 0.06 -8.57
CA PHE A 171 26.87 -0.03 -8.34
C PHE A 171 27.17 -0.22 -6.85
N THR A 172 28.35 -0.73 -6.53
CA THR A 172 28.80 -0.82 -5.13
C THR A 172 28.86 0.56 -4.48
N GLY A 173 28.32 0.68 -3.26
CA GLY A 173 28.13 1.94 -2.55
C GLY A 173 26.91 2.76 -2.97
N GLU A 174 26.15 2.37 -4.00
CA GLU A 174 24.93 3.07 -4.42
C GLU A 174 23.79 2.82 -3.42
N GLU A 175 23.00 3.87 -3.15
CA GLU A 175 21.77 3.80 -2.37
C GLU A 175 20.54 3.92 -3.29
N TRP A 176 19.68 2.92 -3.23
CA TRP A 176 18.35 2.96 -3.84
C TRP A 176 17.34 3.47 -2.84
N LYS A 177 16.92 4.73 -3.01
CA LYS A 177 15.85 5.34 -2.21
C LYS A 177 14.49 4.75 -2.59
N LEU A 178 13.75 4.33 -1.57
CA LEU A 178 12.41 3.77 -1.65
C LEU A 178 11.41 4.70 -0.94
N ALA A 179 10.13 4.41 -1.09
CA ALA A 179 9.05 5.18 -0.46
C ALA A 179 9.11 5.10 1.07
N GLY A 180 8.55 6.11 1.75
CA GLY A 180 8.42 6.11 3.21
C GLY A 180 9.75 6.15 3.98
N GLY A 181 10.83 6.66 3.39
CA GLY A 181 12.14 6.76 4.05
C GLY A 181 12.93 5.45 4.09
N TRP A 182 12.48 4.41 3.40
CA TRP A 182 13.23 3.18 3.21
C TRP A 182 14.32 3.37 2.15
N SER A 183 15.43 2.64 2.26
CA SER A 183 16.42 2.54 1.19
C SER A 183 17.22 1.24 1.27
N LEU A 184 17.70 0.75 0.13
CA LEU A 184 18.60 -0.39 0.03
C LEU A 184 19.96 0.09 -0.46
N VAL A 185 21.04 -0.38 0.16
CA VAL A 185 22.42 -0.08 -0.25
C VAL A 185 23.10 -1.37 -0.69
N ALA A 186 23.70 -1.37 -1.88
CA ALA A 186 24.57 -2.45 -2.33
C ALA A 186 26.00 -2.16 -1.84
N GLN A 187 26.38 -2.66 -0.67
CA GLN A 187 27.63 -2.28 -0.01
C GLN A 187 28.86 -2.74 -0.78
N GLN A 188 28.93 -4.05 -1.06
CA GLN A 188 30.11 -4.64 -1.67
C GLN A 188 29.76 -5.95 -2.38
N ILE A 189 30.52 -6.28 -3.43
CA ILE A 189 30.53 -7.58 -4.08
C ILE A 189 31.74 -8.38 -3.58
N ASP A 190 31.56 -9.69 -3.34
CA ASP A 190 32.65 -10.54 -2.88
C ASP A 190 33.72 -10.74 -3.96
N VAL A 191 34.90 -11.26 -3.58
CA VAL A 191 36.05 -11.36 -4.49
C VAL A 191 35.81 -12.33 -5.65
N GLU A 192 34.93 -13.32 -5.46
CA GLU A 192 34.50 -14.25 -6.50
C GLU A 192 33.46 -13.65 -7.47
N GLY A 193 32.85 -12.52 -7.13
CA GLY A 193 31.87 -11.83 -7.97
C GLY A 193 30.52 -12.52 -8.04
N ASN A 194 30.18 -13.31 -7.03
CA ASN A 194 28.95 -14.08 -7.00
C ASN A 194 28.11 -13.85 -5.73
N LYS A 195 28.56 -13.00 -4.80
CA LYS A 195 27.76 -12.55 -3.66
C LYS A 195 27.76 -11.04 -3.54
N VAL A 196 26.65 -10.50 -3.05
CA VAL A 196 26.48 -9.08 -2.74
C VAL A 196 26.11 -8.93 -1.27
N TRP A 197 26.81 -8.04 -0.56
CA TRP A 197 26.40 -7.56 0.74
C TRP A 197 25.44 -6.40 0.57
N VAL A 198 24.21 -6.56 1.06
CA VAL A 198 23.17 -5.52 1.04
C VAL A 198 22.87 -5.02 2.45
N GLU A 199 22.46 -3.77 2.53
CA GLU A 199 22.04 -3.13 3.77
C GLU A 199 20.71 -2.41 3.55
N LEU A 200 19.70 -2.77 4.34
CA LEU A 200 18.40 -2.12 4.33
C LEU A 200 18.36 -1.05 5.42
N LYS A 201 17.86 0.12 5.06
CA LYS A 201 17.76 1.29 5.93
C LYS A 201 16.35 1.82 6.03
N LYS A 202 16.07 2.43 7.18
CA LYS A 202 14.88 3.25 7.42
C LYS A 202 15.33 4.57 8.02
N ASN A 203 14.95 5.68 7.39
CA ASN A 203 15.30 7.04 7.81
C ASN A 203 16.82 7.25 8.00
N GLY A 204 17.63 6.59 7.15
CA GLY A 204 19.09 6.67 7.19
C GLY A 204 19.78 5.72 8.18
N GLU A 205 19.02 5.05 9.05
CA GLU A 205 19.54 4.06 9.98
C GLU A 205 19.45 2.65 9.41
N THR A 206 20.51 1.86 9.58
CA THR A 206 20.55 0.44 9.21
C THR A 206 19.65 -0.36 10.13
N ILE A 207 18.71 -1.10 9.54
CA ILE A 207 17.77 -1.95 10.27
C ILE A 207 18.01 -3.44 10.02
N ASP A 208 18.62 -3.77 8.88
CA ASP A 208 18.97 -5.14 8.52
C ASP A 208 20.09 -5.17 7.47
N SER A 209 20.82 -6.29 7.40
CA SER A 209 21.86 -6.50 6.40
C SER A 209 22.09 -7.99 6.16
N ASP A 210 22.35 -8.37 4.91
CA ASP A 210 22.61 -9.76 4.56
C ASP A 210 23.54 -9.90 3.35
N VAL A 211 24.13 -11.08 3.18
CA VAL A 211 24.98 -11.44 2.04
C VAL A 211 24.26 -12.45 1.17
N ILE A 212 23.83 -12.02 -0.02
CA ILE A 212 23.05 -12.85 -0.93
C ILE A 212 23.92 -13.33 -2.08
N SER A 213 23.85 -14.64 -2.36
CA SER A 213 24.53 -15.24 -3.50
C SER A 213 23.67 -15.16 -4.76
N ALA A 214 24.32 -14.94 -5.90
CA ALA A 214 23.75 -15.00 -7.25
C ALA A 214 24.23 -16.24 -8.03
N GLU A 215 24.78 -17.25 -7.33
CA GLU A 215 25.24 -18.50 -7.95
C GLU A 215 24.13 -19.18 -8.77
N VAL A 216 24.49 -19.62 -9.98
CA VAL A 216 23.54 -20.17 -10.96
C VAL A 216 22.90 -21.50 -10.56
N ASN A 217 23.53 -22.24 -9.64
CA ASN A 217 23.03 -23.51 -9.09
C ASN A 217 22.08 -23.32 -7.89
N LEU A 218 21.88 -22.10 -7.42
CA LEU A 218 20.93 -21.79 -6.36
C LEU A 218 19.51 -21.63 -6.91
N THR A 219 18.53 -21.99 -6.10
CA THR A 219 17.12 -21.72 -6.41
C THR A 219 16.84 -20.22 -6.28
N ARG A 220 15.75 -19.76 -6.88
CA ARG A 220 15.36 -18.34 -6.78
C ARG A 220 15.11 -17.89 -5.34
N PRO A 221 14.46 -18.68 -4.46
CA PRO A 221 14.37 -18.36 -3.04
C PRO A 221 15.72 -18.14 -2.35
N GLN A 222 16.74 -18.96 -2.66
CA GLN A 222 18.09 -18.82 -2.08
C GLN A 222 18.84 -17.56 -2.55
N ARG A 223 18.36 -16.92 -3.60
CA ARG A 223 18.91 -15.69 -4.19
C ARG A 223 18.08 -14.46 -3.85
N THR A 224 17.18 -14.57 -2.87
CA THR A 224 16.25 -13.51 -2.48
C THR A 224 16.60 -12.98 -1.12
N TYR A 225 16.77 -11.67 -1.04
CA TYR A 225 16.82 -10.94 0.22
C TYR A 225 15.40 -10.74 0.73
N LEU A 226 15.17 -11.01 2.01
CA LEU A 226 13.89 -10.81 2.70
C LEU A 226 14.13 -10.19 4.07
N TYR A 227 13.46 -9.08 4.34
CA TYR A 227 13.33 -8.48 5.66
C TYR A 227 11.89 -8.63 6.17
N LYS A 228 11.76 -9.06 7.43
CA LYS A 228 10.49 -9.28 8.13
C LYS A 228 10.39 -8.35 9.34
N ASP A 229 9.18 -8.07 9.79
CA ASP A 229 8.98 -7.42 11.10
C ASP A 229 9.00 -8.45 12.25
N SER A 230 8.69 -7.99 13.46
CA SER A 230 8.67 -8.83 14.66
C SER A 230 7.60 -9.92 14.66
N ASP A 231 6.61 -9.83 13.77
CA ASP A 231 5.50 -10.77 13.64
C ASP A 231 5.70 -11.68 12.40
N ASP A 232 6.93 -11.77 11.89
CA ASP A 232 7.33 -12.54 10.70
C ASP A 232 6.66 -12.10 9.39
N TYR A 233 6.03 -10.93 9.34
CA TYR A 233 5.43 -10.43 8.11
C TYR A 233 6.50 -9.84 7.17
N PRO A 234 6.51 -10.22 5.87
CA PRO A 234 7.45 -9.65 4.91
C PRO A 234 7.24 -8.15 4.75
N VAL A 235 8.26 -7.36 5.03
CA VAL A 235 8.25 -5.89 4.90
C VAL A 235 8.85 -5.47 3.57
N PHE A 236 10.06 -5.97 3.28
CA PHE A 236 10.80 -5.70 2.05
C PHE A 236 11.43 -6.99 1.54
N TYR A 237 11.41 -7.21 0.23
CA TYR A 237 12.21 -8.25 -0.41
C TYR A 237 12.66 -7.81 -1.79
N CYS A 238 13.75 -8.39 -2.27
CA CYS A 238 14.17 -8.29 -3.66
C CYS A 238 15.01 -9.51 -4.08
N TYR A 239 14.88 -9.91 -5.33
CA TYR A 239 15.62 -11.02 -5.92
C TYR A 239 16.88 -10.53 -6.61
N VAL A 240 18.03 -11.17 -6.33
CA VAL A 240 19.30 -10.89 -6.98
C VAL A 240 19.37 -11.63 -8.32
N ASP A 241 19.16 -10.91 -9.42
CA ASP A 241 19.09 -11.47 -10.79
C ASP A 241 20.47 -11.79 -11.37
N SER A 242 21.44 -10.89 -11.18
CA SER A 242 22.82 -11.11 -11.59
C SER A 242 23.78 -10.18 -10.86
N ILE A 243 25.02 -10.60 -10.78
CA ILE A 243 26.16 -9.78 -10.34
C ILE A 243 27.14 -9.72 -11.50
N PHE A 244 27.65 -8.53 -11.78
CA PHE A 244 28.68 -8.28 -12.77
C PHE A 244 29.92 -7.74 -12.08
N MET A 245 31.06 -8.38 -12.35
CA MET A 245 32.37 -7.92 -11.93
C MET A 245 33.26 -7.74 -13.15
N GLY A 246 33.51 -6.49 -13.51
CA GLY A 246 34.44 -6.09 -14.56
C GLY A 246 35.79 -5.64 -13.99
N GLN A 247 36.70 -5.18 -14.86
CA GLN A 247 37.99 -4.60 -14.42
C GLN A 247 37.84 -3.23 -13.78
N THR A 248 36.76 -2.51 -14.13
CA THR A 248 36.50 -1.12 -13.72
C THR A 248 35.22 -0.97 -12.94
N ASP A 249 34.21 -1.78 -13.27
CA ASP A 249 32.85 -1.61 -12.78
C ASP A 249 32.33 -2.91 -12.19
N GLU A 250 31.73 -2.79 -11.01
CA GLU A 250 31.06 -3.87 -10.30
C GLU A 250 29.65 -3.41 -9.97
N PHE A 251 28.65 -4.21 -10.37
CA PHE A 251 27.26 -3.89 -10.12
C PHE A 251 26.42 -5.14 -9.92
N VAL A 252 25.29 -4.95 -9.25
CA VAL A 252 24.26 -5.96 -9.03
C VAL A 252 22.97 -5.53 -9.73
N VAL A 253 22.22 -6.50 -10.23
CA VAL A 253 20.89 -6.28 -10.79
C VAL A 253 19.86 -6.97 -9.90
N PHE A 254 18.92 -6.19 -9.39
CA PHE A 254 17.77 -6.65 -8.62
C PHE A 254 16.50 -6.68 -9.47
N LYS A 255 15.60 -7.62 -9.14
CA LYS A 255 14.24 -7.71 -9.68
C LYS A 255 13.22 -8.03 -8.58
N TYR A 256 11.95 -7.86 -8.93
CA TYR A 256 10.81 -8.25 -8.10
C TYR A 256 10.84 -7.62 -6.70
N ALA A 257 11.36 -6.39 -6.60
CA ALA A 257 11.36 -5.66 -5.34
C ALA A 257 9.93 -5.36 -4.88
N PHE A 258 9.69 -5.51 -3.60
CA PHE A 258 8.42 -5.21 -2.95
C PHE A 258 8.67 -4.49 -1.63
N LEU A 259 7.83 -3.51 -1.31
CA LEU A 259 7.83 -2.81 -0.04
C LEU A 259 6.38 -2.57 0.40
N ARG A 260 6.06 -2.96 1.62
CA ARG A 260 4.81 -2.54 2.28
C ARG A 260 5.04 -1.42 3.27
N GLY A 261 3.95 -0.72 3.61
CA GLY A 261 3.90 0.22 4.71
C GLY A 261 3.64 -0.45 6.05
N ASP A 262 3.36 0.39 7.03
CA ASP A 262 3.02 -0.04 8.39
C ASP A 262 1.66 -0.74 8.41
N ILE A 263 1.51 -1.68 9.36
CA ILE A 263 0.27 -2.43 9.55
C ILE A 263 -0.71 -1.56 10.34
N THR A 264 -1.93 -1.46 9.83
CA THR A 264 -3.10 -0.92 10.53
C THR A 264 -3.96 -2.09 11.00
N CYS A 265 -4.28 -2.09 12.30
CA CYS A 265 -5.22 -3.05 12.87
C CYS A 265 -6.65 -2.52 12.77
N ILE A 266 -7.59 -3.37 12.38
CA ILE A 266 -9.03 -3.12 12.39
C ILE A 266 -9.59 -3.86 13.61
N GLU A 267 -10.14 -3.13 14.55
CA GLU A 267 -10.63 -3.70 15.81
C GLU A 267 -12.11 -4.06 15.71
N SER A 268 -12.49 -5.20 16.30
CA SER A 268 -13.90 -5.55 16.48
C SER A 268 -14.59 -4.50 17.36
N GLY A 269 -15.75 -4.02 16.94
CA GLY A 269 -16.46 -2.91 17.57
C GLY A 269 -15.91 -1.52 17.24
N GLY A 270 -14.87 -1.41 16.38
CA GLY A 270 -14.38 -0.12 15.91
C GLY A 270 -15.39 0.59 14.99
N THR A 271 -15.51 1.91 15.09
CA THR A 271 -16.45 2.72 14.31
C THR A 271 -15.75 3.43 13.14
N TYR A 272 -16.35 3.31 11.96
CA TYR A 272 -15.93 3.94 10.71
C TYR A 272 -17.12 4.68 10.10
N GLY A 273 -17.31 5.93 10.52
CA GLY A 273 -18.43 6.78 10.08
C GLY A 273 -19.78 6.18 10.46
N ALA A 274 -20.59 5.82 9.46
CA ALA A 274 -21.90 5.21 9.64
C ALA A 274 -21.84 3.72 10.03
N PHE A 275 -20.65 3.11 10.09
CA PHE A 275 -20.50 1.68 10.31
C PHE A 275 -19.73 1.34 11.59
N ASP A 276 -20.10 0.23 12.22
CA ASP A 276 -19.29 -0.43 13.25
C ASP A 276 -18.80 -1.79 12.75
N VAL A 277 -17.58 -2.19 13.12
CA VAL A 277 -17.01 -3.51 12.80
C VAL A 277 -17.74 -4.57 13.62
N THR A 278 -18.54 -5.39 12.95
CA THR A 278 -19.34 -6.45 13.61
C THR A 278 -18.70 -7.83 13.51
N GLY A 279 -17.71 -8.02 12.63
CA GLY A 279 -16.96 -9.26 12.60
C GLY A 279 -15.99 -9.39 11.43
N PHE A 280 -15.38 -10.58 11.38
CA PHE A 280 -14.40 -10.97 10.37
C PHE A 280 -14.81 -12.22 9.57
N GLU A 281 -16.11 -12.54 9.60
CA GLU A 281 -16.71 -13.66 8.90
C GLU A 281 -18.01 -13.22 8.23
N VAL A 282 -18.28 -13.74 7.03
CA VAL A 282 -19.52 -13.47 6.30
C VAL A 282 -20.73 -14.00 7.08
N PRO A 283 -21.73 -13.16 7.43
CA PRO A 283 -22.97 -13.59 8.06
C PRO A 283 -23.90 -14.33 7.09
N ALA A 284 -24.80 -15.15 7.65
CA ALA A 284 -25.69 -16.02 6.88
C ALA A 284 -26.63 -15.26 5.92
N VAL A 285 -26.98 -14.01 6.23
CA VAL A 285 -27.85 -13.18 5.40
C VAL A 285 -27.25 -12.89 4.02
N MET A 286 -25.92 -12.85 3.91
CA MET A 286 -25.22 -12.56 2.65
C MET A 286 -24.77 -13.82 1.89
N ASN A 287 -25.12 -15.01 2.37
CA ASN A 287 -24.71 -16.26 1.75
C ASN A 287 -25.22 -16.42 0.32
N GLY A 288 -24.32 -16.71 -0.61
CA GLY A 288 -24.61 -16.84 -2.04
C GLY A 288 -24.61 -15.52 -2.80
N THR A 289 -24.25 -14.40 -2.16
CA THR A 289 -24.05 -13.11 -2.86
C THR A 289 -22.88 -13.22 -3.82
N ASN A 290 -23.17 -13.16 -5.12
CA ASN A 290 -22.20 -13.26 -6.20
C ASN A 290 -21.82 -11.86 -6.69
N TYR A 291 -20.61 -11.42 -6.40
CA TYR A 291 -20.14 -10.06 -6.64
C TYR A 291 -19.09 -10.03 -7.75
N ALA A 292 -18.63 -8.83 -8.12
CA ALA A 292 -17.75 -8.61 -9.26
C ALA A 292 -16.43 -9.42 -9.25
N GLY A 293 -16.09 -9.96 -10.41
CA GLY A 293 -14.79 -10.54 -10.72
C GLY A 293 -14.92 -11.79 -11.60
N SER A 294 -13.78 -12.35 -11.99
CA SER A 294 -13.73 -13.45 -12.96
C SER A 294 -13.35 -14.81 -12.38
N GLY A 295 -13.06 -14.88 -11.07
CA GLY A 295 -12.71 -16.11 -10.37
C GLY A 295 -13.82 -16.62 -9.45
N SER A 296 -13.74 -17.90 -9.06
CA SER A 296 -14.70 -18.53 -8.12
C SER A 296 -14.65 -17.97 -6.68
N GLY A 297 -13.68 -17.12 -6.37
CA GLY A 297 -13.56 -16.45 -5.06
C GLY A 297 -14.56 -15.32 -4.83
N THR A 298 -15.39 -14.99 -5.84
CA THR A 298 -16.30 -13.84 -5.88
C THR A 298 -17.74 -14.16 -5.46
N VAL A 299 -17.89 -15.16 -4.61
CA VAL A 299 -19.15 -15.46 -3.93
C VAL A 299 -18.90 -15.39 -2.42
N LEU A 300 -19.79 -14.69 -1.70
CA LEU A 300 -19.80 -14.68 -0.25
C LEU A 300 -20.48 -15.97 0.24
N ASN A 301 -19.77 -16.78 1.03
CA ASN A 301 -20.36 -17.92 1.73
C ASN A 301 -20.29 -17.68 3.23
N THR A 302 -21.32 -18.09 3.98
CA THR A 302 -21.34 -17.96 5.44
C THR A 302 -20.06 -18.53 6.07
N GLY A 303 -19.43 -17.75 6.94
CA GLY A 303 -18.21 -18.17 7.64
C GLY A 303 -16.91 -17.98 6.83
N ASP A 304 -16.99 -17.57 5.56
CA ASP A 304 -15.80 -17.13 4.84
C ASP A 304 -15.18 -15.92 5.55
N ALA A 305 -13.85 -15.87 5.63
CA ALA A 305 -13.16 -14.71 6.19
C ALA A 305 -13.42 -13.46 5.35
N ALA A 306 -13.97 -12.42 5.98
CA ALA A 306 -14.27 -11.14 5.35
C ALA A 306 -14.43 -10.06 6.42
N LEU A 307 -13.97 -8.84 6.17
CA LEU A 307 -14.26 -7.73 7.04
C LEU A 307 -15.75 -7.41 6.90
N VAL A 308 -16.48 -7.40 8.00
CA VAL A 308 -17.91 -7.08 8.02
C VAL A 308 -18.15 -5.91 8.95
N MET A 309 -18.77 -4.88 8.41
CA MET A 309 -19.22 -3.72 9.16
C MET A 309 -20.71 -3.52 8.89
N SER A 310 -21.49 -3.13 9.90
CA SER A 310 -22.92 -2.84 9.75
C SER A 310 -23.25 -1.43 10.23
N SER A 311 -24.34 -0.86 9.73
CA SER A 311 -24.76 0.50 10.08
C SER A 311 -25.05 0.62 11.56
N ASN A 312 -24.44 1.61 12.22
CA ASN A 312 -24.57 1.86 13.65
C ASN A 312 -25.82 2.67 14.05
N ASN A 313 -26.65 3.03 13.08
CA ASN A 313 -27.92 3.74 13.29
C ASN A 313 -28.89 3.44 12.14
N ASP A 314 -30.17 3.70 12.39
CA ASP A 314 -31.20 3.74 11.34
C ASP A 314 -30.87 4.77 10.24
N ILE A 315 -31.01 4.39 8.98
CA ILE A 315 -30.86 5.26 7.81
C ILE A 315 -32.22 5.43 7.14
N THR A 316 -32.73 6.66 7.12
CA THR A 316 -34.00 6.99 6.44
C THR A 316 -33.76 7.46 5.01
N LEU A 317 -34.41 6.81 4.05
CA LEU A 317 -34.28 7.05 2.61
C LEU A 317 -35.23 8.18 2.15
N ASP A 318 -35.07 9.35 2.75
CA ASP A 318 -35.86 10.55 2.46
C ASP A 318 -35.48 11.19 1.11
N PRO A 319 -36.35 12.05 0.53
CA PRO A 319 -36.02 12.82 -0.68
C PRO A 319 -34.84 13.79 -0.47
N ASP A 320 -34.02 13.96 -1.51
CA ASP A 320 -32.88 14.90 -1.60
C ASP A 320 -31.86 14.78 -0.44
N LYS A 321 -31.59 13.56 0.04
CA LYS A 321 -30.60 13.31 1.08
C LYS A 321 -29.22 13.01 0.51
N ILE A 322 -28.22 13.45 1.26
CA ILE A 322 -26.84 12.97 1.16
C ILE A 322 -26.53 12.32 2.51
N ILE A 323 -26.27 11.01 2.50
CA ILE A 323 -25.98 10.22 3.70
C ILE A 323 -24.50 9.88 3.64
N ASP A 324 -23.70 10.51 4.50
CA ASP A 324 -22.28 10.21 4.61
C ASP A 324 -22.10 8.82 5.22
N LEU A 325 -21.29 7.99 4.57
CA LEU A 325 -21.00 6.63 5.02
C LEU A 325 -19.66 6.63 5.74
N TYR A 326 -18.57 6.60 4.97
CA TYR A 326 -17.18 6.71 5.44
C TYR A 326 -16.25 6.81 4.24
N GLY A 327 -14.99 7.25 4.43
CA GLY A 327 -13.97 7.18 3.38
C GLY A 327 -14.30 7.98 2.12
N ASN A 328 -14.97 9.13 2.30
CA ASN A 328 -15.53 9.98 1.24
C ASN A 328 -16.59 9.27 0.37
N MET A 329 -17.19 8.19 0.87
CA MET A 329 -18.33 7.54 0.25
C MET A 329 -19.64 7.98 0.87
N TYR A 330 -20.67 8.19 0.05
CA TYR A 330 -21.98 8.63 0.50
C TYR A 330 -23.09 8.15 -0.43
N LEU A 331 -24.29 7.97 0.12
CA LEU A 331 -25.51 7.71 -0.65
C LEU A 331 -26.19 9.04 -1.00
N LYS A 332 -26.78 9.09 -2.19
CA LYS A 332 -27.66 10.19 -2.61
C LYS A 332 -29.01 9.66 -3.03
N THR A 333 -30.08 10.24 -2.51
CA THR A 333 -31.47 9.96 -2.91
C THR A 333 -32.02 11.10 -3.74
N GLU A 334 -32.90 10.79 -4.70
CA GLU A 334 -33.63 11.77 -5.51
C GLU A 334 -35.00 12.08 -4.90
N ASN A 335 -35.42 13.34 -4.97
CA ASN A 335 -36.81 13.72 -4.71
C ASN A 335 -37.73 13.37 -5.88
N THR A 336 -38.31 12.19 -5.80
CA THR A 336 -39.29 11.69 -6.78
C THR A 336 -40.72 11.90 -6.27
N LYS A 337 -41.72 11.44 -7.03
CA LYS A 337 -43.13 11.43 -6.61
C LYS A 337 -43.53 10.07 -6.06
N GLY A 338 -44.36 10.08 -5.00
CA GLY A 338 -44.91 8.86 -4.41
C GLY A 338 -43.83 8.04 -3.71
N SER A 339 -43.84 6.72 -3.91
CA SER A 339 -42.91 5.77 -3.29
C SER A 339 -41.70 5.40 -4.17
N CYS A 340 -41.50 6.10 -5.30
CA CYS A 340 -40.40 5.81 -6.22
C CYS A 340 -39.06 6.15 -5.55
N LEU A 341 -38.21 5.17 -5.31
CA LEU A 341 -36.87 5.39 -4.77
C LEU A 341 -35.87 5.33 -5.91
N LYS A 342 -35.16 6.44 -6.10
CA LYS A 342 -33.93 6.47 -6.89
C LYS A 342 -32.77 6.85 -5.99
N MET A 343 -31.75 6.01 -5.93
CA MET A 343 -30.54 6.31 -5.17
C MET A 343 -29.27 5.85 -5.88
N THR A 344 -28.15 6.49 -5.52
CA THR A 344 -26.82 6.20 -6.06
C THR A 344 -25.79 6.26 -4.94
N LEU A 345 -24.79 5.40 -5.02
CA LEU A 345 -23.59 5.44 -4.20
C LEU A 345 -22.53 6.28 -4.90
N TRP A 346 -21.85 7.13 -4.14
CA TRP A 346 -20.84 8.05 -4.63
C TRP A 346 -19.56 7.91 -3.84
N LYS A 347 -18.41 8.20 -4.46
CA LYS A 347 -17.13 8.40 -3.80
C LYS A 347 -16.46 9.66 -4.32
N THR A 348 -15.96 10.48 -3.41
CA THR A 348 -15.12 11.63 -3.76
C THR A 348 -13.65 11.26 -3.60
N CYS A 349 -12.87 11.57 -4.61
CA CYS A 349 -11.45 11.28 -4.65
C CYS A 349 -10.68 12.55 -5.02
N THR A 350 -9.50 12.72 -4.44
CA THR A 350 -8.68 13.90 -4.61
C THR A 350 -7.30 13.49 -5.07
N ILE A 351 -6.83 14.07 -6.17
CA ILE A 351 -5.44 13.97 -6.61
C ILE A 351 -4.71 15.20 -6.12
N THR A 352 -3.75 14.97 -5.23
CA THR A 352 -2.81 16.01 -4.80
C THR A 352 -1.61 15.99 -5.73
N VAL A 353 -1.35 17.13 -6.37
CA VAL A 353 -0.14 17.33 -7.17
C VAL A 353 0.90 17.87 -6.19
N ALA A 354 1.94 17.07 -5.91
CA ALA A 354 3.07 17.55 -5.12
C ALA A 354 3.73 18.71 -5.87
N ASP A 355 3.98 19.83 -5.19
CA ASP A 355 4.70 20.98 -5.76
C ASP A 355 6.06 20.50 -6.28
N SER A 356 6.19 20.35 -7.60
CA SER A 356 7.48 20.08 -8.22
C SER A 356 8.29 21.38 -8.15
N VAL A 357 9.41 21.33 -7.44
CA VAL A 357 10.44 22.37 -7.54
C VAL A 357 10.90 22.37 -9.00
N ALA A 358 10.57 23.44 -9.71
CA ALA A 358 10.94 23.63 -11.10
C ALA A 358 12.46 23.46 -11.28
N SER A 359 12.87 22.38 -11.95
CA SER A 359 14.15 22.34 -12.64
C SER A 359 13.86 22.55 -14.13
N GLU A 360 14.14 23.76 -14.62
CA GLU A 360 14.23 24.03 -16.04
C GLU A 360 15.22 23.08 -16.70
N LYS A 361 14.79 22.37 -17.75
CA LYS A 361 15.63 22.10 -18.91
C LYS A 361 14.79 21.77 -20.14
N ASP A 362 15.29 22.30 -21.25
CA ASP A 362 14.65 22.47 -22.53
C ASP A 362 14.16 21.19 -23.22
N THR A 363 13.13 21.40 -24.01
CA THR A 363 12.47 20.51 -24.96
C THR A 363 13.43 20.01 -26.05
N GLU A 364 13.46 18.70 -26.30
CA GLU A 364 13.54 18.14 -27.66
C GLU A 364 12.52 17.00 -27.77
N GLU A 365 11.69 17.09 -28.81
CA GLU A 365 10.72 16.08 -29.21
C GLU A 365 11.43 14.79 -29.63
N ASP A 366 10.99 13.65 -29.09
CA ASP A 366 10.97 12.42 -29.86
C ASP A 366 9.69 11.63 -29.53
N THR A 367 8.92 11.37 -30.57
CA THR A 367 7.72 10.55 -30.57
C THR A 367 8.05 9.10 -30.26
N ILE A 368 7.51 8.56 -29.17
CA ILE A 368 7.38 7.11 -28.95
C ILE A 368 5.95 6.85 -28.49
N GLU A 369 5.21 6.08 -29.30
CA GLU A 369 3.99 5.41 -28.89
C GLU A 369 4.38 4.36 -27.84
N ASP A 370 3.94 4.54 -26.59
CA ASP A 370 3.91 3.47 -25.60
C ASP A 370 2.65 3.62 -24.73
N GLU A 371 1.81 2.58 -24.79
CA GLU A 371 0.66 2.35 -23.92
C GLU A 371 1.20 2.04 -22.50
N ALA A 372 1.54 3.09 -21.76
CA ALA A 372 1.90 2.99 -20.35
C ALA A 372 0.63 2.96 -19.48
N GLU A 373 0.18 1.77 -19.09
CA GLU A 373 -0.61 1.62 -17.86
C GLU A 373 0.34 1.81 -16.66
N ASP A 374 0.56 3.08 -16.31
CA ASP A 374 1.08 3.51 -15.02
C ASP A 374 -0.08 3.56 -14.03
N VAL A 375 -0.23 2.51 -13.22
CA VAL A 375 -0.96 2.63 -11.96
C VAL A 375 -0.01 3.29 -10.97
N ALA A 376 0.11 4.61 -11.06
CA ALA A 376 0.64 5.40 -9.96
C ALA A 376 -0.29 5.20 -8.76
N VAL A 377 0.21 4.54 -7.71
CA VAL A 377 -0.44 4.53 -6.40
C VAL A 377 -0.37 5.95 -5.88
N ILE A 378 -1.41 6.74 -6.17
CA ILE A 378 -1.56 8.07 -5.59
C ILE A 378 -1.91 7.87 -4.12
N ASP A 379 -1.09 8.45 -3.27
CA ASP A 379 -1.24 8.45 -1.83
C ASP A 379 -2.59 9.07 -1.47
N MET A 380 -3.58 8.23 -1.14
CA MET A 380 -4.80 8.69 -0.48
C MET A 380 -4.45 8.92 0.99
N ALA A 381 -3.99 10.14 1.28
CA ALA A 381 -3.81 10.61 2.64
C ALA A 381 -5.19 10.88 3.26
N ALA A 382 -5.66 9.98 4.12
CA ALA A 382 -6.65 10.35 5.12
C ALA A 382 -5.93 11.16 6.20
N LYS A 383 -6.41 12.36 6.45
CA LYS A 383 -5.92 13.23 7.52
C LYS A 383 -6.28 12.57 8.85
N GLU A 384 -5.29 12.09 9.60
CA GLU A 384 -5.50 11.63 10.98
C GLU A 384 -5.96 12.81 11.84
N SER A 385 -7.15 12.68 12.44
CA SER A 385 -7.62 13.57 13.49
C SER A 385 -7.16 13.01 14.83
N GLU A 386 -6.31 13.77 15.52
CA GLU A 386 -5.89 13.50 16.90
C GLU A 386 -7.11 13.24 17.80
N THR A 387 -7.10 12.11 18.51
CA THR A 387 -7.97 11.89 19.66
C THR A 387 -7.12 11.69 20.91
N SER A 388 -7.50 12.46 21.92
CA SER A 388 -6.80 12.77 23.16
C SER A 388 -6.41 11.56 24.02
N SER A 389 -5.17 11.57 24.49
CA SER A 389 -4.70 10.75 25.60
C SER A 389 -5.32 11.22 26.93
N PHE A 390 -6.03 10.32 27.61
CA PHE A 390 -6.43 10.52 29.00
C PHE A 390 -5.35 9.98 29.94
N THR A 391 -4.85 10.86 30.81
CA THR A 391 -3.90 10.56 31.88
C THR A 391 -4.66 10.07 33.12
N SER A 392 -4.17 9.01 33.76
CA SER A 392 -4.41 8.74 35.18
C SER A 392 -3.09 8.42 35.90
N LYS A 393 -2.65 9.38 36.73
CA LYS A 393 -1.89 9.17 37.98
C LYS A 393 -2.86 8.59 39.01
N GLU A 394 -2.52 7.87 40.07
CA GLU A 394 -1.29 7.54 40.79
C GLU A 394 -1.68 6.36 41.72
N ASN A 395 -0.77 5.44 42.04
CA ASN A 395 -0.44 5.18 43.44
C ASN A 395 0.80 4.32 43.57
N ILE A 396 1.76 4.89 44.30
CA ILE A 396 2.95 4.27 44.85
C ILE A 396 2.50 3.55 46.12
N ASP A 397 2.92 2.31 46.31
CA ASP A 397 3.27 1.87 47.67
C ASP A 397 4.52 1.00 47.64
N SER A 398 5.41 1.31 48.58
CA SER A 398 6.77 0.83 48.70
C SER A 398 6.85 -0.32 49.70
N ALA A 399 7.63 -1.37 49.38
CA ALA A 399 8.26 -2.18 50.41
C ALA A 399 9.58 -2.78 49.90
N THR A 400 10.65 -2.41 50.61
CA THR A 400 12.05 -2.78 50.44
C THR A 400 12.37 -4.09 51.17
N SER A 401 13.26 -4.94 50.63
CA SER A 401 14.32 -5.67 51.38
C SER A 401 15.12 -6.63 50.48
N GLU A 402 16.45 -6.38 50.40
CA GLU A 402 17.64 -7.27 50.45
C GLU A 402 17.56 -8.71 49.86
N LYS A 403 18.56 -9.34 49.22
CA LYS A 403 20.01 -9.14 48.98
C LYS A 403 20.53 -10.22 47.99
N GLU A 404 21.65 -9.91 47.31
CA GLU A 404 22.73 -10.79 46.78
C GLU A 404 22.43 -12.06 45.94
N SER A 405 22.91 -12.10 44.70
CA SER A 405 24.17 -12.79 44.35
C SER A 405 24.49 -12.70 42.85
N THR A 406 25.79 -12.60 42.58
CA THR A 406 26.48 -12.48 41.30
C THR A 406 26.60 -13.81 40.55
N SER A 407 26.49 -13.80 39.22
CA SER A 407 27.32 -14.64 38.34
C SER A 407 27.32 -14.11 36.91
N ASP A 408 28.51 -13.73 36.45
CA ASP A 408 28.86 -13.44 35.06
C ASP A 408 28.64 -14.66 34.16
N VAL A 409 28.04 -14.46 32.97
CA VAL A 409 28.34 -15.28 31.78
C VAL A 409 28.35 -14.38 30.55
N GLU A 410 29.57 -14.21 30.05
CA GLU A 410 29.96 -13.63 28.77
C GLU A 410 29.66 -14.65 27.64
N SER A 411 29.06 -14.23 26.52
CA SER A 411 29.11 -15.00 25.27
C SER A 411 29.23 -14.12 24.02
N SER A 412 30.48 -13.81 23.68
CA SER A 412 31.09 -13.90 22.34
C SER A 412 30.13 -13.99 21.12
N MET A 413 29.96 -12.89 20.39
CA MET A 413 29.71 -12.93 18.94
C MET A 413 31.05 -12.85 18.19
N LYS A 414 31.34 -13.89 17.39
CA LYS A 414 32.47 -13.95 16.46
C LYS A 414 32.16 -13.13 15.21
N LEU A 415 32.89 -12.03 15.00
CA LEU A 415 33.02 -11.40 13.68
C LEU A 415 33.86 -12.28 12.73
N PRO A 416 33.51 -12.43 11.45
CA PRO A 416 34.39 -12.97 10.43
C PRO A 416 35.58 -12.02 10.20
N ARG A 417 36.80 -12.54 10.35
CA ARG A 417 38.06 -11.80 10.19
C ARG A 417 38.35 -11.49 8.72
N PHE A 418 38.35 -10.22 8.36
CA PHE A 418 39.04 -9.70 7.17
C PHE A 418 40.56 -9.72 7.42
N GLY A 419 41.31 -10.45 6.60
CA GLY A 419 42.77 -10.52 6.68
C GLY A 419 43.42 -9.28 6.07
N LEU A 420 43.85 -8.33 6.90
CA LEU A 420 44.80 -7.28 6.53
C LEU A 420 46.22 -7.81 6.61
N LEU A 421 46.89 -7.97 5.46
CA LEU A 421 48.33 -8.18 5.38
C LEU A 421 48.99 -6.89 4.86
N VAL A 422 49.49 -6.08 5.79
CA VAL A 422 50.51 -5.07 5.52
C VAL A 422 51.86 -5.66 5.90
N GLY A 423 52.76 -5.74 4.92
CA GLY A 423 54.17 -6.07 5.14
C GLY A 423 55.02 -5.29 4.14
N ALA A 424 55.65 -4.22 4.62
CA ALA A 424 56.51 -3.34 3.86
C ALA A 424 57.98 -3.84 3.80
N LEU A 425 58.68 -3.35 2.78
CA LEU A 425 60.14 -3.15 2.62
C LEU A 425 60.96 -4.22 1.90
N GLY A 426 61.60 -3.77 0.81
CA GLY A 426 62.73 -4.41 0.13
C GLY A 426 63.11 -3.68 -1.17
N ILE A 427 63.91 -2.62 -1.04
CA ILE A 427 64.42 -1.77 -2.15
C ILE A 427 65.61 -2.46 -2.86
N ILE A 428 65.76 -2.15 -4.16
CA ILE A 428 67.01 -1.90 -4.94
C ILE A 428 67.18 -2.79 -6.19
N ALA A 429 66.80 -2.18 -7.33
CA ALA A 429 67.55 -1.94 -8.57
C ALA A 429 68.31 -3.08 -9.29
N VAL A 430 68.14 -3.16 -10.62
CA VAL A 430 69.11 -2.69 -11.63
C VAL A 430 68.79 -3.25 -13.04
N LEU A 431 68.52 -2.31 -13.96
CA LEU A 431 68.92 -2.24 -15.38
C LEU A 431 68.45 -3.26 -16.45
N VAL A 432 67.95 -2.64 -17.53
CA VAL A 432 68.28 -2.88 -18.95
C VAL A 432 67.51 -4.00 -19.69
N PHE A 433 66.51 -3.60 -20.49
CA PHE A 433 66.70 -3.48 -21.94
C PHE A 433 65.61 -2.61 -22.59
N ARG A 434 66.05 -1.79 -23.53
CA ARG A 434 65.30 -0.79 -24.29
C ARG A 434 65.09 -1.33 -25.70
N LYS A 435 63.87 -1.19 -26.24
CA LYS A 435 63.48 -1.02 -27.66
C LYS A 435 63.96 -2.03 -28.73
N ARG A 436 62.97 -2.57 -29.46
CA ARG A 436 62.78 -2.69 -30.93
C ARG A 436 62.30 -4.11 -31.29
N ILE A 437 61.03 -4.26 -31.65
CA ILE A 437 60.41 -4.19 -32.99
C ILE A 437 58.90 -4.05 -32.76
#